data_AF-A0AAE1CJ16-F1
#
_entry.id   AF-A0AAE1CJ16-F1
#
_cell.length_a   1.000
_cell.length_b   1.000
_cell.length_c   1.000
_cell.angle_alpha   90.00
_cell.angle_beta   90.00
_cell.angle_gamma   90.00
#
_symmetry.space_group_name_H-M   'P 1'
#
loop_
_entity.id
_entity.type
_entity.pdbx_description
1 polymer ?
#
loop_
_entity_poly.entity_id
_entity_poly.type
_entity_poly.pdbx_seq_one_letter_code
_entity_poly.pdbx_strand_id
1 'polypeptide(L)'
;MTTITSVISLALATLACVAVARAGFVFQFGQCPSVTGQATLDHLQYLGVWYEYQRFPAIFEAGLDCTTATYGEDGDDISVTNAGTRRADFFGRKIVLRQKSVTGLATVPDPTRPAELMVSFGPASMGMGNNSSNYIIQATDYTNSAVVFSCSQLSGFNIQFAWILTRAPGVVPPNLATLENNLAAAGVDVSKFKVIDQTDCPGRLVV
;
A
#
# COMPACT_ATOMS: atom_id res chain seq x y z
N MET A 1 -10.75 -13.88 -48.50
CA MET A 1 -10.46 -12.64 -47.74
C MET A 1 -11.12 -12.60 -46.35
N THR A 2 -12.12 -13.44 -46.06
CA THR A 2 -12.86 -13.46 -44.77
C THR A 2 -12.19 -14.26 -43.65
N THR A 3 -11.28 -15.18 -43.96
CA THR A 3 -10.57 -16.01 -42.97
C THR A 3 -9.40 -15.28 -42.31
N ILE A 4 -8.75 -14.36 -43.02
CA ILE A 4 -7.57 -13.62 -42.54
C ILE A 4 -7.98 -12.53 -41.53
N THR A 5 -9.12 -11.87 -41.74
CA THR A 5 -9.65 -10.85 -40.83
C THR A 5 -10.06 -11.44 -39.48
N SER A 6 -10.65 -12.65 -39.46
CA SER A 6 -11.07 -13.33 -38.23
C SER A 6 -9.90 -13.74 -37.32
N VAL A 7 -8.78 -14.18 -37.91
CA VAL A 7 -7.57 -14.59 -37.16
C VAL A 7 -6.84 -13.36 -36.58
N ILE A 8 -6.83 -12.24 -37.31
CA ILE A 8 -6.24 -10.98 -36.84
C ILE A 8 -7.06 -10.39 -35.67
N SER A 9 -8.39 -10.44 -35.73
CA SER A 9 -9.26 -10.00 -34.62
C SER A 9 -9.08 -10.82 -33.35
N LEU A 10 -8.88 -12.13 -33.47
CA LEU A 10 -8.64 -13.02 -32.32
C LEU A 10 -7.24 -12.77 -31.71
N ALA A 11 -6.23 -12.54 -32.55
CA ALA A 11 -4.86 -12.24 -32.11
C ALA A 11 -4.74 -10.88 -31.39
N LEU A 12 -5.44 -9.84 -31.88
CA LEU A 12 -5.48 -8.55 -31.18
C LEU A 12 -6.23 -8.62 -29.84
N ALA A 13 -7.28 -9.42 -29.73
CA ALA A 13 -7.99 -9.64 -28.46
C ALA A 13 -7.11 -10.37 -27.42
N THR A 14 -6.29 -11.34 -27.86
CA THR A 14 -5.31 -12.00 -26.99
C THR A 14 -4.14 -11.09 -26.59
N LEU A 15 -3.64 -10.24 -27.49
CA LEU A 15 -2.56 -9.30 -27.18
C LEU A 15 -3.03 -8.18 -26.24
N ALA A 16 -4.30 -7.76 -26.37
CA ALA A 16 -4.94 -6.86 -25.42
C ALA A 16 -5.13 -7.51 -24.04
N CYS A 17 -5.48 -8.80 -23.97
CA CYS A 17 -5.59 -9.53 -22.69
C CYS A 17 -4.25 -9.73 -21.98
N VAL A 18 -3.15 -9.94 -22.72
CA VAL A 18 -1.81 -10.11 -22.12
C VAL A 18 -1.22 -8.78 -21.62
N ALA A 19 -1.71 -7.63 -22.11
CA ALA A 19 -1.25 -6.31 -21.68
C ALA A 19 -1.96 -5.75 -20.43
N VAL A 20 -3.04 -6.37 -19.92
CA VAL A 20 -3.80 -5.83 -18.77
C VAL A 20 -3.08 -6.04 -17.42
N ALA A 21 -1.99 -6.82 -17.37
CA ALA A 21 -1.37 -7.24 -16.10
C ALA A 21 -0.40 -6.23 -15.46
N ARG A 22 -0.58 -4.91 -15.67
CA ARG A 22 0.08 -3.88 -14.86
C ARG A 22 -0.86 -2.74 -14.48
N ALA A 23 -2.09 -3.08 -14.07
CA ALA A 23 -2.91 -2.11 -13.37
C ALA A 23 -2.11 -1.58 -12.17
N GLY A 24 -1.84 -0.28 -12.14
CA GLY A 24 -1.19 0.41 -11.01
C GLY A 24 -2.09 0.49 -9.77
N PHE A 25 -3.22 -0.22 -9.77
CA PHE A 25 -4.23 -0.24 -8.73
C PHE A 25 -4.86 -1.63 -8.69
N VAL A 26 -5.36 -2.02 -7.52
CA VAL A 26 -6.24 -3.19 -7.38
C VAL A 26 -7.68 -2.72 -7.53
N PHE A 27 -8.24 -2.98 -8.72
CA PHE A 27 -9.66 -2.74 -9.02
C PHE A 27 -10.47 -4.00 -8.70
N GLN A 28 -11.57 -3.84 -7.98
CA GLN A 28 -12.53 -4.91 -7.69
C GLN A 28 -13.95 -4.45 -7.99
N PHE A 29 -14.80 -5.37 -8.45
CA PHE A 29 -16.22 -5.08 -8.65
C PHE A 29 -16.97 -5.06 -7.32
N GLY A 30 -18.02 -4.24 -7.24
CA GLY A 30 -18.88 -4.14 -6.07
C GLY A 30 -18.39 -3.15 -5.01
N GLN A 31 -18.90 -3.32 -3.79
CA GLN A 31 -18.60 -2.44 -2.66
C GLN A 31 -17.23 -2.75 -2.05
N CYS A 32 -16.63 -1.77 -1.39
CA CYS A 32 -15.46 -1.99 -0.53
C CYS A 32 -15.74 -3.11 0.48
N PRO A 33 -14.79 -4.03 0.69
CA PRO A 33 -14.89 -5.02 1.75
C PRO A 33 -14.91 -4.34 3.12
N SER A 34 -15.63 -4.94 4.07
CA SER A 34 -15.68 -4.45 5.45
C SER A 34 -14.49 -4.98 6.23
N VAL A 35 -13.38 -4.25 6.16
CA VAL A 35 -12.20 -4.49 7.01
C VAL A 35 -12.32 -3.60 8.24
N THR A 36 -12.23 -4.19 9.42
CA THR A 36 -12.29 -3.46 10.70
C THR A 36 -10.89 -3.31 11.27
N GLY A 37 -10.58 -2.14 11.81
CA GLY A 37 -9.35 -1.91 12.55
C GLY A 37 -9.31 -2.72 13.85
N GLN A 38 -8.13 -2.93 14.42
CA GLN A 38 -8.03 -3.47 15.77
C GLN A 38 -8.73 -2.55 16.78
N ALA A 39 -9.30 -3.13 17.85
CA ALA A 39 -10.17 -2.40 18.78
C ALA A 39 -9.50 -1.22 19.50
N THR A 40 -8.19 -1.31 19.72
CA THR A 40 -7.39 -0.29 20.41
C THR A 40 -6.13 0.00 19.61
N LEU A 41 -5.63 1.22 19.66
CA LEU A 41 -4.34 1.58 19.08
C LEU A 41 -3.52 2.35 20.12
N ASP A 42 -2.36 1.83 20.51
CA ASP A 42 -1.33 2.61 21.17
C ASP A 42 -0.52 3.37 20.11
N HIS A 43 -0.83 4.66 19.95
CA HIS A 43 -0.23 5.49 18.91
C HIS A 43 1.28 5.65 19.12
N LEU A 44 1.71 5.80 20.37
CA LEU A 44 3.12 6.02 20.72
C LEU A 44 3.97 4.81 20.34
N GLN A 45 3.46 3.60 20.57
CA GLN A 45 4.12 2.37 20.14
C GLN A 45 4.09 2.16 18.62
N TYR A 46 3.15 2.80 17.91
CA TYR A 46 3.07 2.74 16.45
C TYR A 46 4.06 3.70 15.75
N LEU A 47 4.57 4.72 16.48
CA LEU A 47 5.51 5.69 15.95
C LEU A 47 6.82 5.07 15.45
N GLY A 48 7.59 5.87 14.74
CA GLY A 48 8.88 5.51 14.18
C GLY A 48 8.77 4.93 12.77
N VAL A 49 9.75 4.11 12.41
CA VAL A 49 9.93 3.61 11.05
C VAL A 49 9.21 2.29 10.84
N TRP A 50 8.59 2.18 9.69
CA TRP A 50 8.05 0.96 9.14
C TRP A 50 8.54 0.78 7.71
N TYR A 51 8.94 -0.43 7.37
CA TYR A 51 9.36 -0.83 6.03
C TYR A 51 8.22 -1.57 5.36
N GLU A 52 7.89 -1.24 4.12
CA GLU A 52 6.93 -2.03 3.36
C GLU A 52 7.56 -3.36 2.97
N TYR A 53 7.07 -4.46 3.56
CA TYR A 53 7.46 -5.80 3.17
C TYR A 53 6.65 -6.25 1.95
N GLN A 54 5.34 -6.04 1.98
CA GLN A 54 4.45 -6.26 0.84
C GLN A 54 3.47 -5.09 0.68
N ARG A 55 3.05 -4.84 -0.56
CA ARG A 55 1.91 -3.95 -0.83
C ARG A 55 1.10 -4.39 -2.03
N PHE A 56 -0.13 -3.89 -2.11
CA PHE A 56 -0.89 -3.90 -3.35
C PHE A 56 -0.28 -2.92 -4.36
N PRO A 57 -0.40 -3.17 -5.67
CA PRO A 57 -0.04 -2.19 -6.69
C PRO A 57 -0.72 -0.84 -6.44
N ALA A 58 0.08 0.21 -6.32
CA ALA A 58 -0.37 1.59 -6.15
C ALA A 58 0.41 2.52 -7.09
N ILE A 59 -0.27 3.32 -7.91
CA ILE A 59 0.37 4.08 -9.00
C ILE A 59 1.35 5.13 -8.46
N PHE A 60 1.03 5.73 -7.31
CA PHE A 60 1.86 6.73 -6.65
C PHE A 60 3.20 6.13 -6.18
N GLU A 61 3.26 4.82 -5.97
CA GLU A 61 4.45 4.07 -5.58
C GLU A 61 5.08 3.27 -6.72
N ALA A 62 4.58 3.42 -7.95
CA ALA A 62 4.98 2.58 -9.07
C ALA A 62 6.50 2.60 -9.31
N GLY A 63 7.12 1.44 -9.18
CA GLY A 63 8.56 1.22 -9.38
C GLY A 63 9.44 1.75 -8.24
N LEU A 64 8.87 2.02 -7.06
CA LEU A 64 9.63 2.31 -5.85
C LEU A 64 9.96 1.02 -5.09
N ASP A 65 11.23 0.89 -4.74
CA ASP A 65 11.79 -0.04 -3.77
C ASP A 65 12.21 0.73 -2.50
N CYS A 66 12.71 0.01 -1.49
CA CYS A 66 13.21 0.62 -0.25
C CYS A 66 12.18 1.58 0.36
N THR A 67 10.90 1.21 0.28
CA THR A 67 9.80 2.07 0.72
C THR A 67 9.61 1.98 2.22
N THR A 68 9.41 3.14 2.83
CA THR A 68 9.22 3.29 4.26
C THR A 68 8.09 4.25 4.55
N ALA A 69 7.32 3.95 5.59
CA ALA A 69 6.44 4.90 6.25
C ALA A 69 7.05 5.29 7.59
N THR A 70 7.08 6.59 7.88
CA THR A 70 7.62 7.13 9.13
C THR A 70 6.53 7.87 9.85
N TYR A 71 6.23 7.46 11.07
CA TYR A 71 5.24 8.09 11.92
C TYR A 71 5.93 8.88 13.02
N GLY A 72 5.54 10.13 13.22
CA GLY A 72 6.03 10.99 14.29
C GLY A 72 4.90 11.68 15.03
N GLU A 73 5.19 12.22 16.21
CA GLU A 73 4.25 13.08 16.94
C GLU A 73 4.06 14.41 16.21
N ASP A 74 2.82 14.90 16.13
CA ASP A 74 2.50 16.25 15.67
C ASP A 74 1.31 16.83 16.45
N GLY A 75 1.57 17.26 17.68
CA GLY A 75 0.51 17.70 18.59
C GLY A 75 -0.42 16.55 18.97
N ASP A 76 -1.72 16.72 18.71
CA ASP A 76 -2.73 15.67 18.89
C ASP A 76 -2.84 14.72 17.68
N ASP A 77 -2.16 15.04 16.58
CA ASP A 77 -2.14 14.28 15.33
C ASP A 77 -0.80 13.52 15.16
N ILE A 78 -0.70 12.74 14.08
CA ILE A 78 0.49 11.96 13.73
C ILE A 78 1.05 12.47 12.40
N SER A 79 2.31 12.88 12.38
CA SER A 79 3.01 13.17 11.12
C SER A 79 3.32 11.87 10.37
N VAL A 80 3.13 11.87 9.06
CA VAL A 80 3.39 10.72 8.18
C VAL A 80 4.35 11.11 7.08
N THR A 81 5.53 10.48 7.03
CA THR A 81 6.47 10.63 5.90
C THR A 81 6.68 9.31 5.20
N ASN A 82 6.18 9.22 3.96
CA ASN A 82 6.41 8.09 3.08
C ASN A 82 7.56 8.40 2.13
N ALA A 83 8.54 7.51 2.06
CA ALA A 83 9.71 7.66 1.20
C ALA A 83 10.00 6.37 0.42
N GLY A 84 10.64 6.49 -0.74
CA GLY A 84 10.95 5.37 -1.60
C GLY A 84 12.00 5.69 -2.66
N THR A 85 12.61 4.65 -3.22
CA THR A 85 13.71 4.77 -4.18
C THR A 85 13.38 4.03 -5.46
N ARG A 86 13.41 4.75 -6.59
CA ARG A 86 13.41 4.13 -7.92
C ARG A 86 14.82 3.70 -8.27
N ARG A 87 14.98 2.43 -8.63
CA ARG A 87 16.30 1.84 -8.93
C ARG A 87 16.28 1.09 -10.25
N ALA A 88 17.47 0.85 -10.79
CA ALA A 88 17.71 -0.08 -11.87
C ALA A 88 18.83 -1.05 -11.47
N ASP A 89 18.69 -2.31 -11.88
CA ASP A 89 19.79 -3.26 -11.83
C ASP A 89 20.71 -3.03 -13.03
N PHE A 90 22.00 -2.82 -12.75
CA PHE A 90 23.03 -2.74 -13.76
C PHE A 90 24.18 -3.66 -13.36
N PHE A 91 24.25 -4.80 -14.04
CA PHE A 91 25.25 -5.85 -13.77
C PHE A 91 25.26 -6.32 -12.30
N GLY A 92 24.09 -6.55 -11.71
CA GLY A 92 23.95 -7.02 -10.33
C GLY A 92 24.20 -5.93 -9.27
N ARG A 93 24.32 -4.67 -9.69
CA ARG A 93 24.41 -3.51 -8.79
C ARG A 93 23.15 -2.68 -8.94
N LYS A 94 22.51 -2.35 -7.81
CA LYS A 94 21.33 -1.49 -7.79
C LYS A 94 21.76 -0.04 -7.82
N ILE A 95 21.47 0.64 -8.92
CA ILE A 95 21.76 2.07 -9.09
C ILE A 95 20.50 2.87 -8.75
N VAL A 96 20.67 3.87 -7.90
CA VAL A 96 19.60 4.83 -7.56
C VAL A 96 19.34 5.73 -8.76
N LEU A 97 18.11 5.71 -9.27
CA LEU A 97 17.66 6.60 -10.33
C LEU A 97 17.01 7.87 -9.77
N ARG A 98 16.18 7.71 -8.74
CA ARG A 98 15.46 8.80 -8.10
C ARG A 98 14.98 8.39 -6.72
N GLN A 99 15.09 9.29 -5.74
CA GLN A 99 14.38 9.15 -4.48
C GLN A 99 13.12 10.02 -4.49
N LYS A 100 12.06 9.55 -3.84
CA LYS A 100 10.79 10.27 -3.66
C LYS A 100 10.44 10.27 -2.18
N SER A 101 9.83 11.36 -1.74
CA SER A 101 9.21 11.46 -0.43
C SER A 101 7.94 12.30 -0.49
N VAL A 102 7.01 12.04 0.41
CA VAL A 102 5.82 12.85 0.64
C VAL A 102 5.52 12.85 2.14
N THR A 103 5.20 14.03 2.67
CA THR A 103 4.80 14.23 4.07
C THR A 103 3.33 14.59 4.14
N GLY A 104 2.65 14.09 5.15
CA GLY A 104 1.24 14.29 5.42
C GLY A 104 0.93 14.16 6.90
N LEU A 105 -0.36 14.12 7.21
CA LEU A 105 -0.91 14.02 8.56
C LEU A 105 -1.87 12.85 8.64
N ALA A 106 -1.89 12.18 9.78
CA ALA A 106 -2.90 11.22 10.15
C ALA A 106 -3.65 11.70 11.39
N THR A 107 -4.98 11.65 11.33
CA THR A 107 -5.87 12.00 12.43
C THR A 107 -6.81 10.84 12.75
N VAL A 108 -7.42 10.84 13.94
CA VAL A 108 -8.47 9.88 14.31
C VAL A 108 -9.83 10.56 14.15
N PRO A 109 -10.58 10.30 13.06
CA PRO A 109 -11.89 10.92 12.85
C PRO A 109 -12.97 10.39 13.80
N ASP A 110 -12.82 9.16 14.30
CA ASP A 110 -13.75 8.50 15.21
C ASP A 110 -13.00 7.94 16.43
N PRO A 111 -13.06 8.59 17.60
CA PRO A 111 -12.35 8.14 18.81
C PRO A 111 -12.76 6.75 19.30
N THR A 112 -13.92 6.23 18.87
CA THR A 112 -14.36 4.87 19.23
C THR A 112 -13.69 3.78 18.37
N ARG A 113 -13.01 4.19 17.28
CA ARG A 113 -12.27 3.32 16.36
C ARG A 113 -10.85 3.87 16.14
N PRO A 114 -9.99 3.84 17.17
CA PRO A 114 -8.68 4.50 17.14
C PRO A 114 -7.69 3.92 16.10
N ALA A 115 -7.92 2.70 15.61
CA ALA A 115 -7.12 2.08 14.56
C ALA A 115 -7.57 2.44 13.12
N GLU A 116 -8.61 3.26 12.97
CA GLU A 116 -9.17 3.66 11.68
C GLU A 116 -8.88 5.14 11.43
N LEU A 117 -7.68 5.41 10.90
CA LEU A 117 -7.14 6.75 10.72
C LEU A 117 -7.62 7.40 9.41
N MET A 118 -7.61 8.73 9.39
CA MET A 118 -7.65 9.54 8.18
C MET A 118 -6.24 10.06 7.89
N VAL A 119 -5.61 9.55 6.84
CA VAL A 119 -4.31 10.00 6.34
C VAL A 119 -4.47 10.92 5.14
N SER A 120 -3.82 12.08 5.17
CA SER A 120 -3.83 13.05 4.06
C SER A 120 -2.45 13.63 3.81
N PHE A 121 -2.08 13.69 2.54
CA PHE A 121 -0.89 14.34 1.98
C PHE A 121 -1.25 15.64 1.25
N GLY A 122 -2.34 16.30 1.68
CA GLY A 122 -2.84 17.54 1.06
C GLY A 122 -3.18 17.34 -0.42
N PRO A 123 -2.67 18.18 -1.34
CA PRO A 123 -2.91 18.01 -2.78
C PRO A 123 -2.47 16.67 -3.34
N ALA A 124 -1.48 16.01 -2.72
CA ALA A 124 -0.99 14.70 -3.17
C ALA A 124 -1.94 13.54 -2.81
N SER A 125 -2.95 13.75 -1.96
CA SER A 125 -3.97 12.74 -1.64
C SER A 125 -4.89 12.42 -2.81
N MET A 126 -4.85 13.19 -3.91
CA MET A 126 -5.72 13.01 -5.09
C MET A 126 -7.22 12.98 -4.73
N GLY A 127 -7.63 13.73 -3.71
CA GLY A 127 -9.01 13.75 -3.21
C GLY A 127 -9.40 12.59 -2.29
N MET A 128 -8.47 11.68 -1.95
CA MET A 128 -8.68 10.68 -0.90
C MET A 128 -8.56 11.32 0.50
N GLY A 129 -9.34 10.85 1.48
CA GLY A 129 -9.29 11.36 2.86
C GLY A 129 -10.29 12.47 3.20
N ASN A 130 -11.52 12.40 2.67
CA ASN A 130 -12.59 13.37 2.92
C ASN A 130 -13.24 13.16 4.31
N ASN A 131 -12.55 13.59 5.38
CA ASN A 131 -13.01 13.54 6.78
C ASN A 131 -13.53 12.17 7.25
N SER A 132 -13.02 11.11 6.65
CA SER A 132 -13.40 9.73 6.94
C SER A 132 -12.16 8.85 6.89
N SER A 133 -12.19 7.75 7.64
CA SER A 133 -11.07 6.83 7.73
C SER A 133 -10.75 6.25 6.35
N ASN A 134 -9.52 6.43 5.91
CA ASN A 134 -8.98 5.90 4.66
C ASN A 134 -7.73 5.04 4.91
N TYR A 135 -7.38 4.78 6.16
CA TYR A 135 -6.21 4.03 6.58
C TYR A 135 -6.57 3.18 7.81
N ILE A 136 -6.84 1.90 7.58
CA ILE A 136 -7.33 0.97 8.60
C ILE A 136 -6.17 0.08 9.03
N ILE A 137 -5.68 0.25 10.27
CA ILE A 137 -4.71 -0.66 10.88
C ILE A 137 -5.50 -1.88 11.36
N GLN A 138 -5.59 -2.90 10.50
CA GLN A 138 -6.38 -4.10 10.77
C GLN A 138 -5.75 -4.92 11.90
N ALA A 139 -4.41 -4.99 11.97
CA ALA A 139 -3.68 -5.54 13.09
C ALA A 139 -2.25 -4.99 13.13
N THR A 140 -1.72 -4.79 14.34
CA THR A 140 -0.30 -4.54 14.59
C THR A 140 0.11 -5.13 15.92
N ASP A 141 1.31 -5.70 15.98
CA ASP A 141 1.95 -6.08 17.23
C ASP A 141 2.93 -5.00 17.73
N TYR A 142 2.99 -3.86 17.04
CA TYR A 142 3.87 -2.71 17.25
C TYR A 142 5.36 -2.96 17.04
N THR A 143 5.85 -4.16 17.33
CA THR A 143 7.28 -4.48 17.40
C THR A 143 7.81 -5.21 16.19
N ASN A 144 6.97 -5.91 15.42
CA ASN A 144 7.42 -6.68 14.25
C ASN A 144 6.67 -6.30 12.99
N SER A 145 5.35 -6.16 13.07
CA SER A 145 4.47 -6.12 11.90
C SER A 145 3.23 -5.27 12.11
N ALA A 146 2.75 -4.69 11.01
CA ALA A 146 1.43 -4.11 10.91
C ALA A 146 0.82 -4.46 9.54
N VAL A 147 -0.49 -4.66 9.49
CA VAL A 147 -1.25 -4.79 8.25
C VAL A 147 -2.29 -3.70 8.16
N VAL A 148 -2.29 -3.03 7.02
CA VAL A 148 -3.05 -1.83 6.76
C VAL A 148 -3.90 -2.05 5.52
N PHE A 149 -5.15 -1.63 5.57
CA PHE A 149 -6.07 -1.64 4.45
C PHE A 149 -6.64 -0.25 4.18
N SER A 150 -6.86 0.06 2.91
CA SER A 150 -7.55 1.26 2.45
C SER A 150 -8.42 0.90 1.26
N CYS A 151 -9.61 1.50 1.18
CA CYS A 151 -10.50 1.30 0.06
C CYS A 151 -11.22 2.60 -0.30
N SER A 152 -11.28 2.89 -1.59
CA SER A 152 -12.06 4.00 -2.14
C SER A 152 -13.21 3.45 -2.98
N GLN A 153 -14.44 3.81 -2.60
CA GLN A 153 -15.64 3.41 -3.32
C GLN A 153 -15.84 4.26 -4.56
N LEU A 154 -16.10 3.61 -5.70
CA LEU A 154 -16.50 4.22 -6.96
C LEU A 154 -17.82 3.60 -7.43
N SER A 155 -18.43 4.13 -8.50
CA SER A 155 -19.74 3.65 -8.96
C SER A 155 -19.66 2.23 -9.52
N GLY A 156 -20.07 1.23 -8.74
CA GLY A 156 -20.09 -0.19 -9.13
C GLY A 156 -18.75 -0.94 -8.97
N PHE A 157 -17.69 -0.26 -8.54
CA PHE A 157 -16.37 -0.83 -8.32
C PHE A 157 -15.64 -0.10 -7.19
N ASN A 158 -14.53 -0.66 -6.74
CA ASN A 158 -13.68 -0.05 -5.73
C ASN A 158 -12.21 -0.17 -6.09
N ILE A 159 -11.41 0.71 -5.49
CA ILE A 159 -9.95 0.69 -5.54
C ILE A 159 -9.45 0.32 -4.15
N GLN A 160 -8.63 -0.71 -4.08
CA GLN A 160 -8.07 -1.22 -2.83
C GLN A 160 -6.57 -0.95 -2.77
N PHE A 161 -6.11 -0.60 -1.58
CA PHE A 161 -4.71 -0.58 -1.21
C PHE A 161 -4.52 -1.38 0.07
N ALA A 162 -3.40 -2.07 0.16
CA ALA A 162 -3.03 -2.80 1.35
C ALA A 162 -1.52 -2.79 1.49
N TRP A 163 -1.04 -2.73 2.73
CA TRP A 163 0.38 -2.76 3.05
C TRP A 163 0.59 -3.71 4.23
N ILE A 164 1.60 -4.57 4.10
CA ILE A 164 2.18 -5.30 5.22
C ILE A 164 3.52 -4.66 5.51
N LEU A 165 3.60 -4.07 6.70
CA LEU A 165 4.69 -3.29 7.18
C LEU A 165 5.49 -4.08 8.21
N THR A 166 6.80 -3.87 8.25
CA THR A 166 7.69 -4.50 9.24
C THR A 166 8.61 -3.49 9.90
N ARG A 167 9.08 -3.80 11.12
CA ARG A 167 10.08 -2.96 11.81
C ARG A 167 11.51 -3.11 11.27
N ALA A 168 11.79 -4.20 10.57
CA ALA A 168 13.08 -4.47 9.95
C ALA A 168 12.93 -4.60 8.41
N PRO A 169 13.89 -4.07 7.63
CA PRO A 169 13.82 -4.08 6.17
C PRO A 169 13.91 -5.50 5.60
N GLY A 170 12.95 -5.87 4.74
CA GLY A 170 12.99 -7.12 3.98
C GLY A 170 12.81 -8.40 4.80
N VAL A 171 12.48 -8.28 6.08
CA VAL A 171 12.24 -9.42 6.97
C VAL A 171 10.80 -9.87 6.83
N VAL A 172 10.58 -11.17 6.63
CA VAL A 172 9.23 -11.76 6.62
C VAL A 172 8.64 -11.69 8.02
N PRO A 173 7.46 -11.10 8.23
CA PRO A 173 6.87 -11.05 9.56
C PRO A 173 6.45 -12.45 10.01
N PRO A 174 6.68 -12.81 11.29
CA PRO A 174 6.42 -14.17 11.80
C PRO A 174 4.95 -14.58 11.72
N ASN A 175 4.05 -13.60 11.72
CA ASN A 175 2.60 -13.74 11.65
C ASN A 175 2.04 -13.47 10.24
N LEU A 176 2.86 -13.45 9.17
CA LEU A 176 2.43 -13.08 7.80
C LEU A 176 1.14 -13.77 7.37
N ALA A 177 1.08 -15.10 7.49
CA ALA A 177 -0.09 -15.88 7.09
C ALA A 177 -1.35 -15.47 7.87
N THR A 178 -1.21 -15.08 9.14
CA THR A 178 -2.35 -14.60 9.94
C THR A 178 -2.84 -13.24 9.43
N LEU A 179 -1.92 -12.32 9.13
CA LEU A 179 -2.25 -11.00 8.59
C LEU A 179 -2.97 -11.11 7.24
N GLU A 180 -2.46 -11.94 6.33
CA GLU A 180 -3.10 -12.19 5.03
C GLU A 180 -4.46 -12.89 5.20
N ASN A 181 -4.56 -13.92 6.04
CA ASN A 181 -5.82 -14.64 6.26
C ASN A 181 -6.92 -13.74 6.83
N ASN A 182 -6.57 -12.79 7.71
CA ASN A 182 -7.54 -11.84 8.24
C ASN A 182 -8.14 -10.94 7.15
N LEU A 183 -7.30 -10.42 6.25
CA LEU A 183 -7.76 -9.65 5.10
C LEU A 183 -8.59 -10.51 4.14
N ALA A 184 -8.15 -11.74 3.87
CA ALA A 184 -8.88 -12.68 3.02
C ALA A 184 -10.27 -13.00 3.58
N ALA A 185 -10.38 -13.18 4.90
CA ALA A 185 -11.67 -13.40 5.58
C ALA A 185 -12.64 -12.21 5.44
N ALA A 186 -12.11 -10.99 5.29
CA ALA A 186 -12.91 -9.80 5.01
C ALA A 186 -13.25 -9.63 3.52
N GLY A 187 -12.84 -10.56 2.65
CA GLY A 187 -13.11 -10.52 1.21
C GLY A 187 -12.04 -9.79 0.38
N VAL A 188 -10.86 -9.52 0.95
CA VAL A 188 -9.73 -8.93 0.24
C VAL A 188 -8.93 -10.02 -0.48
N ASP A 189 -8.68 -9.84 -1.78
CA ASP A 189 -7.86 -10.77 -2.56
C ASP A 189 -6.37 -10.56 -2.27
N VAL A 190 -5.85 -11.29 -1.29
CA VAL A 190 -4.45 -11.20 -0.86
C VAL A 190 -3.45 -11.69 -1.91
N SER A 191 -3.90 -12.38 -2.96
CA SER A 191 -3.03 -12.76 -4.09
C SER A 191 -2.49 -11.54 -4.85
N LYS A 192 -3.02 -10.34 -4.58
CA LYS A 192 -2.59 -9.09 -5.18
C LYS A 192 -1.36 -8.47 -4.51
N PHE A 193 -0.94 -8.96 -3.34
CA PHE A 193 0.27 -8.48 -2.69
C PHE A 193 1.51 -8.72 -3.55
N LYS A 194 2.43 -7.76 -3.50
CA LYS A 194 3.77 -7.86 -4.09
C LYS A 194 4.79 -7.55 -3.02
N VAL A 195 5.78 -8.43 -2.91
CA VAL A 195 6.95 -8.20 -2.04
C VAL A 195 7.74 -7.01 -2.58
N ILE A 196 8.14 -6.12 -1.69
CA ILE A 196 8.96 -4.96 -2.01
C ILE A 196 10.41 -5.26 -1.69
N ASP A 197 11.26 -4.87 -2.63
CA ASP A 197 12.70 -5.06 -2.50
C ASP A 197 13.28 -4.05 -1.49
N GLN A 198 13.83 -4.59 -0.41
CA GLN A 198 14.44 -3.84 0.70
C GLN A 198 15.94 -4.14 0.83
N THR A 199 16.58 -4.78 -0.17
CA THR A 199 18.03 -5.05 -0.13
C THR A 199 18.82 -3.91 -0.73
N ASP A 200 20.06 -3.68 -0.27
CA ASP A 200 20.98 -2.67 -0.82
C ASP A 200 20.35 -1.27 -0.93
N CYS A 201 19.58 -0.89 0.09
CA CYS A 201 18.94 0.40 0.13
C CYS A 201 19.96 1.52 0.37
N PRO A 202 19.85 2.66 -0.33
CA PRO A 202 20.67 3.82 -0.02
C PRO A 202 20.36 4.33 1.39
N GLY A 203 21.26 5.15 1.94
CA GLY A 203 21.02 5.85 3.19
C GLY A 203 19.66 6.55 3.19
N ARG A 204 18.98 6.53 4.34
CA ARG A 204 17.62 7.04 4.47
C ARG A 204 17.57 8.52 4.12
N LEU A 205 16.56 8.91 3.35
CA LEU A 205 16.21 10.32 3.20
C LEU A 205 15.83 10.87 4.58
N VAL A 206 16.68 11.73 5.13
CA VAL A 206 16.29 12.60 6.24
C VAL A 206 15.60 13.79 5.57
N VAL A 207 14.29 13.87 5.71
CA VAL A 207 13.46 14.95 5.15
C VAL A 207 13.25 16.00 6.22
#